data_AF-A0A968TVM8-F1
#
_entry.id   AF-A0A968TVM8-F1
#
_cell.length_a   1.000
_cell.length_b   1.000
_cell.length_c   1.000
_cell.angle_alpha   90.00
_cell.angle_beta   90.00
_cell.angle_gamma   90.00
#
_symmetry.space_group_name_H-M   'P 1'
#
loop_
_entity.id
_entity.type
_entity.pdbx_description
1 polymer ?
#
loop_
_entity_poly.entity_id
_entity_poly.type
_entity_poly.pdbx_seq_one_letter_code
_entity_poly.pdbx_strand_id
1 'polypeptide(L)'
;MSNEPNASDRRNEPRVGKVQLVQITRFDEEGFHADIATGRTLNVSRGGIRLELHHALPLRSVVNLSVLLGEDILEVTGKVVYLEAIDDERCAMGVAFGDLSPTQVQQIERYLGA
;
A
#
# COMPACT_ATOMS: atom_id res chain seq x y z
N MET A 1 -14.60 51.76 -19.60
CA MET A 1 -14.63 50.31 -19.91
C MET A 1 -13.41 49.71 -19.24
N SER A 2 -13.61 49.20 -18.03
CA SER A 2 -12.55 48.64 -17.19
C SER A 2 -12.30 47.20 -17.63
N ASN A 3 -11.07 46.89 -18.04
CA ASN A 3 -10.67 45.53 -18.41
C ASN A 3 -10.27 44.80 -17.11
N GLU A 4 -11.16 43.93 -16.63
CA GLU A 4 -10.92 43.02 -15.51
C GLU A 4 -9.75 42.06 -15.83
N PRO A 5 -8.84 41.79 -14.87
CA PRO A 5 -7.80 40.79 -15.04
C PRO A 5 -8.42 39.38 -15.05
N ASN A 6 -8.28 38.70 -16.19
CA ASN A 6 -8.79 37.36 -16.44
C ASN A 6 -8.00 36.30 -15.65
N ALA A 7 -8.75 35.53 -14.85
CA ALA A 7 -8.45 34.21 -14.28
C ALA A 7 -7.06 34.03 -13.64
N SER A 8 -7.05 34.15 -12.31
CA SER A 8 -6.10 33.51 -11.42
C SER A 8 -5.58 32.18 -11.95
N ASP A 9 -4.27 31.95 -11.84
CA ASP A 9 -3.73 30.60 -11.80
C ASP A 9 -4.38 29.88 -10.60
N ARG A 10 -5.44 29.11 -10.90
CA ARG A 10 -6.40 28.46 -9.99
C ARG A 10 -5.87 27.16 -9.41
N ARG A 11 -4.59 27.07 -9.06
CA ARG A 11 -4.12 25.89 -8.33
C ARG A 11 -4.56 25.99 -6.86
N ASN A 12 -5.73 25.41 -6.64
CA ASN A 12 -6.50 25.36 -5.40
C ASN A 12 -6.51 23.94 -4.81
N GLU A 13 -5.64 23.05 -5.30
CA GLU A 13 -5.71 21.61 -5.03
C GLU A 13 -4.61 21.14 -4.07
N PRO A 14 -4.95 20.61 -2.88
CA PRO A 14 -3.99 19.90 -2.05
C PRO A 14 -3.63 18.58 -2.74
N ARG A 15 -2.37 18.42 -3.12
CA ARG A 15 -1.91 17.18 -3.78
C ARG A 15 -1.41 16.15 -2.77
N VAL A 16 -2.22 15.10 -2.69
CA VAL A 16 -1.98 13.69 -2.32
C VAL A 16 -1.68 13.39 -0.85
N GLY A 17 -2.70 12.87 -0.15
CA GLY A 17 -2.50 12.10 1.08
C GLY A 17 -1.50 10.98 0.82
N LYS A 18 -0.39 10.98 1.58
CA LYS A 18 0.81 10.15 1.39
C LYS A 18 0.53 8.83 0.66
N VAL A 19 0.83 8.78 -0.63
CA VAL A 19 0.84 7.52 -1.40
C VAL A 19 2.12 6.81 -1.04
N GLN A 20 1.97 5.67 -0.38
CA GLN A 20 3.07 4.82 0.03
C GLN A 20 3.14 3.69 -0.97
N LEU A 21 4.17 3.74 -1.81
CA LEU A 21 4.36 2.74 -2.83
C LEU A 21 4.58 1.38 -2.16
N VAL A 22 3.86 0.38 -2.65
CA VAL A 22 4.01 -1.00 -2.23
C VAL A 22 4.38 -1.83 -3.42
N GLN A 23 5.48 -2.56 -3.30
CA GLN A 23 5.77 -3.70 -4.14
C GLN A 23 5.38 -4.96 -3.38
N ILE A 24 4.60 -5.82 -4.03
CA ILE A 24 4.21 -7.12 -3.49
C ILE A 24 4.60 -8.23 -4.44
N THR A 25 5.22 -9.26 -3.87
CA THR A 25 5.68 -10.43 -4.62
C THR A 25 5.08 -11.69 -4.03
N ARG A 26 4.51 -12.55 -4.87
CA ARG A 26 4.09 -13.90 -4.51
C ARG A 26 5.05 -14.92 -5.12
N PHE A 27 5.41 -15.91 -4.33
CA PHE A 27 6.14 -17.08 -4.80
C PHE A 27 5.19 -18.29 -4.86
N ASP A 28 5.45 -19.22 -5.76
CA ASP A 28 4.73 -20.50 -5.80
C ASP A 28 5.32 -21.50 -4.78
N GLU A 29 4.80 -22.73 -4.79
CA GLU A 29 5.22 -23.81 -3.89
C GLU A 29 6.67 -24.26 -4.12
N GLU A 30 7.24 -23.94 -5.29
CA GLU A 30 8.63 -24.24 -5.65
C GLU A 30 9.58 -23.05 -5.36
N GLY A 31 9.05 -21.93 -4.89
CA GLY A 31 9.81 -20.73 -4.56
C GLY A 31 10.13 -19.84 -5.77
N PHE A 32 9.51 -20.08 -6.93
CA PHE A 32 9.66 -19.22 -8.10
C PHE A 32 8.73 -18.01 -8.02
N HIS A 33 9.16 -16.90 -8.64
CA HIS A 33 8.33 -15.70 -8.78
C HIS A 33 7.07 -16.03 -9.58
N ALA A 34 5.95 -16.07 -8.88
CA ALA A 34 4.69 -16.47 -9.45
C ALA A 34 3.81 -15.25 -9.78
N ASP A 35 4.00 -14.12 -9.09
CA ASP A 35 3.28 -12.89 -9.36
C ASP A 35 3.93 -11.64 -8.73
N ILE A 36 3.73 -10.47 -9.33
CA ILE A 36 4.17 -9.17 -8.80
C ILE A 36 3.09 -8.11 -9.02
N ALA A 37 2.72 -7.41 -7.96
CA ALA A 37 1.82 -6.26 -8.04
C ALA A 37 2.45 -5.02 -7.44
N THR A 38 1.98 -3.86 -7.88
CA THR A 38 2.37 -2.56 -7.35
C THR A 38 1.12 -1.74 -7.08
N GLY A 39 1.16 -0.94 -6.02
CA GLY A 39 0.10 0.00 -5.74
C GLY A 39 0.37 0.84 -4.51
N ARG A 40 -0.68 1.19 -3.79
CA ARG A 40 -0.60 2.14 -2.68
C ARG A 40 -1.24 1.62 -1.40
N THR A 41 -0.66 2.01 -0.27
CA THR A 41 -1.26 1.78 1.03
C THR A 41 -2.50 2.65 1.22
N LEU A 42 -3.62 2.01 1.59
CA LEU A 42 -4.85 2.68 2.02
C LEU A 42 -4.87 2.91 3.54
N ASN A 43 -4.43 1.92 4.32
CA ASN A 43 -4.25 2.05 5.77
C ASN A 43 -3.27 0.99 6.31
N VAL A 44 -2.74 1.25 7.51
CA VAL A 44 -1.82 0.36 8.24
C VAL A 44 -2.32 0.21 9.67
N SER A 45 -2.16 -0.98 10.22
CA SER A 45 -2.37 -1.30 11.63
C SER A 45 -1.20 -2.14 12.15
N ARG A 46 -1.17 -2.45 13.45
CA ARG A 46 -0.17 -3.38 14.02
C ARG A 46 -0.22 -4.78 13.43
N GLY A 47 -1.40 -5.23 12.99
CA GLY A 47 -1.61 -6.61 12.53
C GLY A 47 -1.64 -6.77 11.01
N GLY A 48 -1.60 -5.69 10.25
CA GLY A 48 -1.71 -5.78 8.79
C GLY A 48 -1.91 -4.45 8.09
N ILE A 49 -2.05 -4.55 6.77
CA ILE A 49 -2.10 -3.44 5.83
C ILE A 49 -3.21 -3.64 4.80
N ARG A 50 -3.90 -2.56 4.42
CA ARG A 50 -4.83 -2.56 3.29
C ARG A 50 -4.21 -1.79 2.14
N LEU A 51 -4.24 -2.40 0.96
CA LEU A 51 -3.61 -1.93 -0.26
C LEU A 51 -4.67 -1.70 -1.34
N GLU A 52 -4.43 -0.72 -2.21
CA GLU A 52 -5.08 -0.60 -3.51
C GLU A 52 -4.07 -1.03 -4.59
N LEU A 53 -4.47 -1.97 -5.46
CA LEU A 53 -3.63 -2.56 -6.51
C LEU A 53 -4.38 -2.59 -7.84
N HIS A 54 -3.64 -2.66 -8.94
CA HIS A 54 -4.19 -2.82 -10.30
C HIS A 54 -4.69 -4.24 -10.60
N HIS A 55 -4.25 -5.23 -9.83
CA HIS A 55 -4.79 -6.59 -9.88
C HIS A 55 -4.63 -7.25 -8.51
N ALA A 56 -5.52 -8.21 -8.23
CA ALA A 56 -5.53 -8.94 -6.97
C ALA A 56 -4.58 -10.13 -7.00
N LEU A 57 -3.84 -10.33 -5.92
CA LEU A 57 -3.16 -11.60 -5.65
C LEU A 57 -4.14 -12.57 -4.99
N PRO A 58 -4.04 -13.89 -5.24
CA PRO A 58 -5.02 -14.85 -4.74
C PRO A 58 -5.16 -14.82 -3.22
N LEU A 59 -6.40 -14.93 -2.73
CA LEU A 59 -6.73 -15.11 -1.32
C LEU A 59 -5.90 -16.25 -0.71
N ARG A 60 -5.46 -16.06 0.55
CA ARG A 60 -4.62 -16.99 1.33
C ARG A 60 -3.18 -17.14 0.85
N SER A 61 -2.77 -16.47 -0.23
CA SER A 61 -1.36 -16.45 -0.66
C SER A 61 -0.46 -15.85 0.40
N VAL A 62 0.74 -16.41 0.54
CA VAL A 62 1.85 -15.79 1.27
C VAL A 62 2.57 -14.85 0.31
N VAL A 63 2.84 -13.65 0.78
CA VAL A 63 3.37 -12.55 -0.02
C VAL A 63 4.47 -11.81 0.72
N ASN A 64 5.47 -11.35 -0.01
CA ASN A 64 6.50 -10.46 0.50
C ASN A 64 6.14 -9.03 0.09
N LEU A 65 6.11 -8.14 1.08
CA LEU A 65 5.76 -6.74 0.96
C LEU A 65 7.01 -5.89 1.18
N SER A 66 7.25 -4.92 0.31
CA SER A 66 8.13 -3.79 0.56
C SER A 66 7.29 -2.52 0.50
N VAL A 67 7.19 -1.82 1.63
CA VAL A 67 6.27 -0.69 1.84
C VAL A 67 7.04 0.51 2.36
N LEU A 68 6.91 1.66 1.70
CA LEU A 68 7.44 2.91 2.24
C LEU A 68 6.51 3.44 3.35
N LEU A 69 6.91 3.40 4.61
CA LEU A 69 6.17 3.96 5.76
C LEU A 69 6.87 5.22 6.28
N GLY A 70 6.37 6.39 5.88
CA GLY A 70 7.04 7.65 6.19
C GLY A 70 8.37 7.76 5.44
N GLU A 71 9.47 7.66 6.17
CA GLU A 71 10.85 7.66 5.61
C GLU A 71 11.51 6.27 5.66
N ASP A 72 10.85 5.30 6.31
CA ASP A 72 11.36 3.94 6.50
C ASP A 72 10.80 2.98 5.44
N ILE A 73 11.62 2.06 4.95
CA ILE A 73 11.13 0.91 4.17
C ILE A 73 10.85 -0.24 5.14
N LEU A 74 9.59 -0.68 5.17
CA LEU A 74 9.15 -1.87 5.88
C LEU A 74 9.13 -3.05 4.89
N GLU A 75 10.00 -4.02 5.11
CA GLU A 75 9.97 -5.31 4.41
C GLU A 75 9.36 -6.36 5.31
N VAL A 76 8.24 -6.97 4.93
CA VAL A 76 7.54 -7.98 5.75
C VAL A 76 6.94 -9.08 4.89
N THR A 77 6.87 -10.29 5.44
CA THR A 77 6.01 -11.35 4.89
C THR A 77 4.61 -11.25 5.49
N GLY A 78 3.60 -11.55 4.69
CA GLY A 78 2.21 -11.56 5.13
C GLY A 78 1.34 -12.52 4.35
N LYS A 79 0.07 -12.60 4.74
CA LYS A 79 -0.95 -13.45 4.12
C LYS A 79 -2.11 -12.61 3.60
N VAL A 80 -2.51 -12.86 2.36
CA VAL A 80 -3.72 -12.23 1.79
C VAL A 80 -4.95 -12.76 2.51
N VAL A 81 -5.66 -11.89 3.23
CA VAL A 81 -6.84 -12.26 4.06
C VAL A 81 -8.14 -11.61 3.57
N TYR A 82 -8.05 -10.64 2.66
CA TYR A 82 -9.20 -9.90 2.17
C TYR A 82 -8.98 -9.43 0.73
N LEU A 83 -10.02 -9.48 -0.09
CA LEU A 83 -10.06 -8.94 -1.45
C LEU A 83 -11.42 -8.29 -1.69
N GLU A 84 -11.42 -7.16 -2.40
CA GLU A 84 -12.62 -6.44 -2.81
C GLU A 84 -12.32 -5.74 -4.14
N ALA A 85 -13.22 -5.88 -5.12
CA ALA A 85 -13.15 -5.08 -6.33
C ALA A 85 -13.58 -3.64 -6.00
N ILE A 86 -12.75 -2.66 -6.37
CA ILE A 86 -13.10 -1.24 -6.25
C ILE A 86 -13.82 -0.80 -7.52
N ASP A 87 -13.24 -1.14 -8.66
CA ASP A 87 -13.77 -0.96 -10.01
C ASP A 87 -13.13 -1.98 -10.96
N ASP A 88 -13.34 -1.83 -12.27
CA ASP A 88 -12.85 -2.76 -13.29
C ASP A 88 -11.32 -2.81 -13.40
N GLU A 89 -10.60 -1.81 -12.88
CA GLU A 89 -9.14 -1.68 -12.99
C GLU A 89 -8.41 -1.79 -11.64
N ARG A 90 -9.15 -1.77 -10.52
CA ARG A 90 -8.58 -1.67 -9.19
C ARG A 90 -9.25 -2.60 -8.19
N CYS A 91 -8.43 -3.15 -7.29
CA CYS A 91 -8.90 -3.92 -6.15
C CYS A 91 -8.29 -3.42 -4.84
N ALA A 92 -9.05 -3.55 -3.76
CA ALA A 92 -8.53 -3.47 -2.42
C ALA A 92 -8.11 -4.86 -1.94
N MET A 93 -6.93 -4.95 -1.33
CA MET A 93 -6.40 -6.17 -0.76
C MET A 93 -5.96 -5.94 0.69
N GLY A 94 -6.43 -6.80 1.59
CA GLY A 94 -5.96 -6.82 2.97
C GLY A 94 -4.92 -7.92 3.17
N VAL A 95 -3.77 -7.54 3.73
CA VAL A 95 -2.69 -8.45 4.08
C VAL A 95 -2.48 -8.42 5.58
N ALA A 96 -2.61 -9.58 6.23
CA ALA A 96 -2.22 -9.77 7.62
C ALA A 96 -0.70 -9.99 7.68
N PHE A 97 -0.01 -9.29 8.56
CA PHE A 97 1.42 -9.49 8.76
C PHE A 97 1.69 -10.87 9.36
N GLY A 98 2.80 -11.49 8.96
CA GLY A 98 3.32 -12.69 9.59
C GLY A 98 4.11 -12.35 10.86
N ASP A 99 5.13 -13.15 11.16
CA ASP A 99 6.01 -12.89 12.29
C ASP A 99 6.83 -11.62 12.03
N LEU A 100 6.75 -10.68 12.97
CA LEU A 100 7.46 -9.41 12.91
C LEU A 100 8.64 -9.44 13.89
N SER A 101 9.81 -9.04 13.40
CA SER A 101 10.96 -8.72 14.23
C SER A 101 10.70 -7.47 15.08
N PRO A 102 11.41 -7.30 16.20
CA PRO A 102 11.31 -6.10 17.03
C PRO A 102 11.53 -4.79 16.24
N THR A 103 12.42 -4.83 15.23
CA THR A 103 12.68 -3.68 14.35
C THR A 103 11.46 -3.33 13.50
N GLN A 104 10.84 -4.33 12.87
CA GLN A 104 9.63 -4.11 12.06
C GLN A 104 8.46 -3.60 12.91
N VAL A 105 8.30 -4.15 14.13
CA VAL A 105 7.31 -3.63 15.09
C VAL A 105 7.60 -2.17 15.40
N GLN A 106 8.84 -1.80 15.71
CA GLN A 106 9.20 -0.41 16.01
C GLN A 106 8.96 0.54 14.82
N GLN A 107 9.24 0.11 13.59
CA GLN A 107 8.95 0.89 12.38
C GLN A 107 7.44 1.16 12.25
N ILE A 108 6.60 0.14 12.51
CA ILE A 108 5.15 0.27 12.47
C ILE A 108 4.66 1.21 13.58
N GLU A 109 5.09 1.03 14.83
CA GLU A 109 4.68 1.91 15.95
C GLU A 109 5.07 3.37 15.70
N ARG A 110 6.30 3.61 15.22
CA ARG A 110 6.78 4.95 14.85
C ARG A 110 5.88 5.59 13.79
N TYR A 111 5.50 4.82 12.76
CA TYR A 111 4.60 5.31 11.72
C TYR A 111 3.19 5.62 12.26
N LEU A 112 2.70 4.81 13.20
CA LEU A 112 1.41 5.02 13.86
C LEU A 112 1.42 6.14 14.91
N GLY A 113 2.60 6.64 15.29
CA GLY A 113 2.77 7.67 16.32
C GLY A 113 2.52 7.16 17.75
N ALA A 114 2.80 5.89 18.00
CA ALA A 114 2.57 5.19 19.27
C ALA A 114 3.86 4.92 20.05
#